data_AF-A0A067BUH6-F1
#
_entry.id   AF-A0A067BUH6-F1
#
_cell.length_a   1.000
_cell.length_b   1.000
_cell.length_c   1.000
_cell.angle_alpha   90.00
_cell.angle_beta   90.00
_cell.angle_gamma   90.00
#
_symmetry.space_group_name_H-M   'P 1'
#
loop_
_entity.id
_entity.type
_entity.pdbx_description
1 polymer ?
#
loop_
_entity_poly.entity_id
_entity_poly.type
_entity_poly.pdbx_seq_one_letter_code
_entity_poly.pdbx_strand_id
1 'polypeptide(L)' 'MAPVVPKASLTPLLKKLVPACFVIGMGMEVFMVKTGFYDIVARNEAEIRAIKRAERDEYLRRKAQDEATHTA' A
#
# COMPACT_ATOMS: atom_id res chain seq x y z
N MET A 1 -21.21 -40.27 -31.41
CA MET A 1 -19.94 -39.52 -31.40
C MET A 1 -20.24 -38.14 -30.83
N ALA A 2 -19.78 -37.82 -29.62
CA ALA A 2 -20.07 -36.52 -29.00
C ALA A 2 -19.30 -35.39 -29.72
N PRO A 3 -19.89 -34.21 -29.90
CA PRO A 3 -19.20 -33.09 -30.56
C PRO A 3 -18.06 -32.58 -29.68
N VAL A 4 -16.86 -32.50 -30.27
CA VAL A 4 -15.67 -31.92 -29.61
C VAL A 4 -15.79 -30.40 -29.72
N VAL A 5 -16.08 -29.73 -28.62
CA VAL A 5 -16.12 -28.25 -28.56
C VAL A 5 -14.69 -27.72 -28.73
N PRO A 6 -14.40 -26.90 -29.76
CA PRO A 6 -13.06 -26.34 -29.95
C PRO A 6 -12.72 -25.42 -28.77
N LYS A 7 -11.62 -25.70 -28.06
CA LYS A 7 -11.08 -24.78 -27.05
C LYS A 7 -10.44 -23.59 -27.77
N ALA A 8 -11.02 -22.40 -27.61
CA ALA A 8 -10.45 -21.17 -28.14
C ALA A 8 -9.05 -20.93 -27.53
N SER A 9 -8.04 -20.76 -28.38
CA SER A 9 -6.68 -20.47 -27.92
C SER A 9 -6.55 -19.01 -27.52
N LEU A 10 -6.12 -18.75 -26.28
CA LEU A 10 -5.88 -17.40 -25.73
C LEU A 10 -4.52 -16.83 -26.13
N THR A 11 -3.65 -17.65 -26.74
CA THR A 11 -2.29 -17.27 -27.14
C THR A 11 -2.20 -15.97 -27.96
N PRO A 12 -3.04 -15.71 -28.98
CA PRO A 12 -2.94 -14.46 -29.76
C PRO A 12 -3.32 -13.22 -28.94
N LEU A 13 -4.20 -13.35 -27.95
CA LEU A 13 -4.58 -12.25 -27.05
C LEU A 13 -3.45 -11.95 -26.08
N LEU A 14 -2.89 -12.99 -25.44
CA LEU A 14 -1.81 -12.84 -24.48
C LEU A 14 -0.55 -12.22 -25.10
N LYS A 15 -0.24 -12.55 -26.36
CA LYS A 15 0.87 -11.93 -27.10
C LYS A 15 0.77 -10.41 -27.24
N LYS A 16 -0.45 -9.85 -27.20
CA LYS A 16 -0.68 -8.39 -27.24
C LYS A 16 -0.86 -7.80 -25.86
N LEU A 17 -1.53 -8.52 -24.97
CA LEU A 17 -1.83 -8.06 -23.62
C LEU A 17 -0.56 -7.92 -22.77
N VAL A 18 0.32 -8.91 -22.79
CA VAL A 18 1.55 -8.91 -21.99
C VAL A 18 2.44 -7.68 -22.25
N PRO A 19 2.82 -7.35 -23.50
CA PRO A 19 3.63 -6.16 -23.75
C PRO A 19 2.88 -4.86 -23.42
N ALA A 20 1.57 -4.80 -23.63
CA ALA A 20 0.76 -3.63 -23.25
C ALA A 20 0.78 -3.40 -21.74
N CYS A 21 0.55 -4.46 -20.94
CA CYS A 21 0.64 -4.40 -19.49
C CYS A 21 2.04 -3.98 -19.02
N PHE A 22 3.10 -4.46 -19.68
CA PHE A 22 4.47 -4.09 -19.36
C PHE A 22 4.72 -2.59 -19.57
N VAL A 23 4.35 -2.04 -20.74
CA VAL A 23 4.53 -0.61 -21.04
C VAL A 23 3.74 0.27 -20.08
N ILE A 24 2.49 -0.11 -19.78
CA ILE A 24 1.65 0.63 -18.82
C ILE A 24 2.26 0.58 -17.42
N GLY A 25 2.67 -0.61 -16.95
CA GLY A 25 3.29 -0.78 -15.64
C GLY A 25 4.59 0.01 -15.52
N MET A 26 5.45 -0.05 -16.53
CA MET A 26 6.68 0.75 -16.60
C MET A 26 6.37 2.25 -16.58
N GLY A 27 5.38 2.70 -17.36
CA GLY A 27 4.98 4.11 -17.41
C GLY A 27 4.47 4.61 -16.05
N MET A 28 3.68 3.79 -15.35
CA MET A 28 3.19 4.11 -14.01
C MET A 28 4.33 4.18 -12.99
N GLU A 29 5.27 3.24 -13.03
CA GLU A 29 6.45 3.26 -12.16
C GLU A 29 7.30 4.52 -12.36
N VAL A 30 7.62 4.85 -13.61
CA VAL A 30 8.39 6.06 -13.94
C VAL A 30 7.64 7.32 -13.50
N PHE A 31 6.32 7.35 -13.68
CA PHE A 31 5.50 8.45 -13.21
C PHE A 31 5.54 8.59 -11.69
N MET A 32 5.40 7.50 -10.93
CA MET A 32 5.46 7.50 -9.46
C MET A 32 6.81 7.99 -8.94
N VAL A 33 7.92 7.55 -9.56
CA VAL A 33 9.26 8.04 -9.21
C VAL A 33 9.40 9.53 -9.53
N LYS A 34 8.97 9.97 -10.73
CA LYS A 34 9.16 11.36 -11.17
C LYS A 34 8.29 12.36 -10.41
N THR A 35 7.09 11.95 -9.99
CA THR A 35 6.19 12.79 -9.20
C THR A 35 6.51 12.77 -7.71
N GLY A 36 7.49 11.96 -7.28
CA GLY A 36 7.83 11.82 -5.86
C GLY A 36 6.73 11.11 -5.06
N PHE A 37 5.92 10.28 -5.71
CA PHE A 37 4.80 9.58 -5.07
C PHE A 37 5.25 8.79 -3.83
N TYR A 38 6.40 8.13 -3.91
CA TYR A 38 6.96 7.39 -2.78
C TYR A 38 7.33 8.29 -1.59
N ASP A 39 7.82 9.50 -1.84
CA ASP A 39 8.12 10.46 -0.77
C ASP A 39 6.84 10.92 -0.06
N ILE A 40 5.76 11.10 -0.83
CA ILE A 40 4.45 11.46 -0.28
C ILE A 40 3.95 10.35 0.65
N VAL A 41 4.01 9.10 0.20
CA VAL A 41 3.62 7.94 1.02
C VAL A 41 4.50 7.82 2.26
N ALA A 42 5.81 7.97 2.11
CA ALA A 42 6.76 7.89 3.23
C ALA A 42 6.49 8.98 4.30
N ARG A 43 6.18 10.20 3.88
CA ARG A 43 5.80 11.29 4.79
C ARG A 43 4.52 10.98 5.54
N ASN A 44 3.48 10.53 4.83
CA ASN A 44 2.21 10.15 5.44
C ASN A 44 2.38 9.03 6.48
N GLU A 45 3.17 8.00 6.17
CA GLU A 45 3.48 6.95 7.15
C GLU A 45 4.27 7.48 8.35
N ALA A 46 5.21 8.40 8.14
CA ALA A 46 5.96 9.01 9.22
C ALA A 46 5.04 9.83 10.15
N GLU A 47 4.07 10.56 9.60
CA GLU A 47 3.06 11.32 10.33
C GLU A 47 2.17 10.40 11.16
N ILE A 48 1.61 9.34 10.57
CA ILE A 48 0.80 8.34 11.29
C ILE A 48 1.60 7.74 12.45
N ARG A 49 2.88 7.43 12.20
CA ARG A 49 3.76 6.85 13.23
C ARG A 49 4.09 7.86 14.33
N ALA A 50 4.17 9.16 14.02
CA ALA A 50 4.33 10.22 15.00
C ALA A 50 3.08 10.39 15.88
N ILE A 51 1.89 10.40 15.28
CA ILE A 51 0.61 10.49 15.99
C ILE A 51 0.46 9.33 16.98
N LYS A 52 0.69 8.08 16.53
CA LYS A 52 0.62 6.91 17.41
C LYS A 52 1.61 6.96 18.57
N ARG A 53 2.80 7.55 18.36
CA ARG A 53 3.77 7.76 19.45
C ARG A 53 3.26 8.78 20.45
N ALA A 54 2.71 9.90 19.98
CA ALA A 54 2.13 10.93 20.84
C ALA A 54 0.95 10.39 21.67
N GLU A 55 0.02 9.66 21.05
CA GLU A 55 -1.12 9.03 21.75
C GLU A 55 -0.66 8.05 22.84
N ARG A 56 0.36 7.23 22.55
CA ARG A 56 0.92 6.30 23.54
C ARG A 56 1.57 7.05 24.70
N ASP A 57 2.33 8.10 24.41
CA ASP A 57 3.01 8.86 25.44
C ASP A 57 1.99 9.62 26.31
N GLU A 58 0.90 10.14 25.74
CA GLU A 58 -0.23 10.70 26.49
C GLU A 58 -0.92 9.66 27.38
N TYR A 59 -1.19 8.46 26.86
CA TYR A 59 -1.77 7.38 27.65
C TYR A 59 -0.89 7.00 28.84
N LEU A 60 0.42 6.87 28.63
CA LEU A 60 1.38 6.57 29.69
C LEU A 60 1.45 7.69 30.74
N ARG A 61 1.39 8.96 30.32
CA ARG A 61 1.36 10.10 31.24
C ARG A 61 0.09 10.13 32.08
N ARG A 62 -1.08 9.87 31.47
CA ARG A 62 -2.36 9.77 32.20
C ARG A 62 -2.31 8.62 33.22
N LYS A 63 -1.85 7.44 32.82
CA LYS A 63 -1.69 6.29 33.73
C LYS A 63 -0.75 6.58 34.89
N ALA A 64 0.39 7.25 34.62
CA ALA A 64 1.32 7.64 35.68
C ALA A 64 0.75 8.69 36.64
N GLN A 65 -0.08 9.62 36.15
CA GLN A 65 -0.79 10.59 36.99
C GLN A 65 -1.87 9.92 37.85
N ASP A 66 -2.64 9.01 37.26
CA ASP A 66 -3.67 8.24 37.97
C ASP A 66 -3.05 7.37 39.07
N GLU A 67 -1.94 6.69 38.76
CA GLU A 67 -1.18 5.90 39.75
C GLU A 67 -0.63 6.79 40.87
N ALA A 68 -0.04 7.94 40.56
CA ALA A 68 0.49 8.87 41.57
C ALA A 68 -0.61 9.45 42.48
N THR A 69 -1.79 9.72 41.93
CA THR A 69 -2.94 10.28 42.66
C THR A 69 -3.59 9.22 43.57
N HIS A 70 -3.51 7.94 43.21
CA HIS A 70 -4.09 6.84 43.99
C HIS A 70 -3.16 6.31 45.11
N THR A 71 -1.87 6.69 45.08
CA THR A 71 -0.87 6.35 46.12
C THR A 71 -0.62 7.47 47.14
N ALA A 72 -1.26 8.64 46.99
CA ALA A 72 -1.22 9.77 47.92
C ALA A 72 -2.45 9.76 48.84
#